data_AF-A0AAN0R2X2-F1
#
_entry.id   AF-A0AAN0R2X2-F1
#
_cell.length_a   1.000
_cell.length_b   1.000
_cell.length_c   1.000
_cell.angle_alpha   90.00
_cell.angle_beta   90.00
_cell.angle_gamma   90.00
#
_symmetry.space_group_name_H-M   'P 1'
#
loop_
_entity.id
_entity.type
_entity.pdbx_description
1 polymer ?
#
loop_
_entity_poly.entity_id
_entity_poly.type
_entity_poly.pdbx_seq_one_letter_code
_entity_poly.pdbx_strand_id
1 'polypeptide(L)'
;MKTSTWLALMCLAATLPTQAETFKPIELKDQELANLRGRYVMPGRIVSFGIVMTSTWQNANGEVIGATSSMQIQQSTIKPQFYVSMIDEKGTGTSQPTSNGTGTVTGGSGLNTTEGVTQVVRAAGDFNTAHNNVAINVTKGNQAPTSSPQGQALADGSSLTGSNGAGSLNVSASGTGVQMSIVANNNQGNTFQRIGQGGLMQNTTLLGASNRVSNLTSLNVVMRDSARTAGTMNVNLDQLKGLRNLGY
;
A
#
# COMPACT_ATOMS: atom_id res chain seq x y z
N MET A 1 -32.02 -49.30 -21.59
CA MET A 1 -31.79 -48.21 -20.60
C MET A 1 -30.44 -48.29 -19.87
N LYS A 2 -29.42 -49.01 -20.38
CA LYS A 2 -28.13 -49.23 -19.66
C LYS A 2 -26.92 -48.53 -20.28
N THR A 3 -27.01 -48.08 -21.52
CA THR A 3 -25.90 -47.48 -22.27
C THR A 3 -25.74 -45.97 -22.01
N SER A 4 -26.85 -45.24 -21.89
CA SER A 4 -26.83 -43.79 -21.59
C SER A 4 -26.24 -43.48 -20.20
N THR A 5 -26.54 -44.32 -19.21
CA THR A 5 -25.99 -44.22 -17.84
C THR A 5 -24.48 -44.47 -17.79
N TRP A 6 -23.98 -45.40 -18.60
CA TRP A 6 -22.54 -45.66 -18.72
C TRP A 6 -21.79 -44.52 -19.43
N LEU A 7 -22.43 -43.92 -20.45
CA LEU A 7 -21.86 -42.77 -21.17
C LEU A 7 -21.76 -41.53 -20.26
N ALA A 8 -22.80 -41.28 -19.45
CA ALA A 8 -22.79 -40.20 -18.47
C ALA A 8 -21.71 -40.37 -17.40
N LEU A 9 -21.49 -41.60 -16.92
CA LEU A 9 -20.43 -41.93 -15.96
C LEU A 9 -19.03 -41.76 -16.54
N MET A 10 -18.79 -42.14 -17.80
CA MET A 10 -17.50 -41.90 -18.46
C MET A 10 -17.23 -40.40 -18.68
N CYS A 11 -18.24 -39.62 -19.09
CA CYS A 11 -18.08 -38.18 -19.27
C CYS A 11 -17.78 -37.46 -17.93
N LEU A 12 -18.35 -37.93 -16.81
CA LEU A 12 -18.08 -37.37 -15.48
C LEU A 12 -16.68 -37.75 -14.97
N ALA A 13 -16.17 -38.93 -15.32
CA ALA A 13 -14.82 -39.35 -14.97
C ALA A 13 -13.75 -38.57 -15.77
N ALA A 14 -14.05 -38.19 -17.02
CA ALA A 14 -13.15 -37.41 -17.86
C ALA A 14 -13.06 -35.91 -17.47
N THR A 15 -14.02 -35.38 -16.69
CA THR A 15 -14.01 -33.99 -16.23
C THR A 15 -13.40 -33.79 -14.85
N LEU A 16 -13.02 -34.88 -14.16
CA LEU A 16 -12.26 -34.79 -12.92
C LEU A 16 -10.80 -34.45 -13.27
N PRO A 17 -10.28 -33.27 -12.87
CA PRO A 17 -8.88 -32.95 -13.09
C PRO A 17 -8.03 -33.89 -12.23
N THR A 18 -7.52 -34.96 -12.84
CA THR A 18 -6.65 -35.96 -12.19
C THR A 18 -5.21 -35.48 -12.00
N GLN A 19 -4.94 -34.22 -12.35
CA GLN A 19 -3.64 -33.58 -12.25
C GLN A 19 -3.83 -32.19 -11.65
N ALA A 20 -4.20 -32.13 -10.37
CA ALA A 20 -3.81 -30.98 -9.57
C ALA A 20 -2.34 -31.20 -9.19
N GLU A 21 -1.43 -30.95 -10.15
CA GLU A 21 -0.01 -30.75 -9.81
C GLU A 21 0.00 -29.74 -8.66
N THR A 22 0.54 -30.17 -7.52
CA THR A 22 0.75 -29.27 -6.39
C THR A 22 1.60 -28.14 -6.94
N PHE A 23 1.07 -26.91 -6.96
CA PHE A 23 1.82 -25.74 -7.42
C PHE A 23 3.17 -25.74 -6.71
N LYS A 24 4.23 -26.16 -7.42
CA LYS A 24 5.59 -26.05 -6.92
C LYS A 24 5.98 -24.60 -7.19
N PRO A 25 6.15 -23.77 -6.16
CA PRO A 25 6.64 -22.42 -6.37
C PRO A 25 8.03 -22.55 -7.00
N ILE A 26 8.19 -22.06 -8.23
CA ILE A 26 9.48 -21.95 -8.88
C ILE A 26 9.95 -20.52 -8.69
N GLU A 27 11.15 -20.36 -8.15
CA GLU A 27 11.80 -19.06 -8.05
C GLU A 27 12.04 -18.51 -9.45
N LEU A 28 11.45 -17.37 -9.75
CA LEU A 28 11.56 -16.73 -11.05
C LEU A 28 12.73 -15.74 -11.02
N LYS A 29 13.66 -15.85 -11.97
CA LYS A 29 14.80 -14.93 -12.07
C LYS A 29 14.31 -13.49 -12.29
N ASP A 30 15.04 -12.51 -11.78
CA ASP A 30 14.70 -11.08 -11.91
C ASP A 30 14.46 -10.63 -13.35
N GLN A 31 15.20 -11.19 -14.31
CA GLN A 31 15.01 -10.90 -15.74
C GLN A 31 13.64 -11.35 -16.26
N GLU A 32 13.15 -12.49 -15.77
CA GLU A 32 11.84 -13.02 -16.12
C GLU A 32 10.74 -12.25 -15.39
N LEU A 33 10.94 -11.90 -14.11
CA LEU A 33 10.05 -10.99 -13.37
C LEU A 33 9.96 -9.61 -14.03
N ALA A 34 11.08 -9.10 -14.58
CA ALA A 34 11.10 -7.83 -15.29
C ALA A 34 10.24 -7.85 -16.55
N ASN A 35 10.18 -8.99 -17.26
CA ASN A 35 9.29 -9.20 -18.39
C ASN A 35 7.80 -9.34 -17.99
N LEU A 36 7.51 -9.62 -16.71
CA LEU A 36 6.15 -9.64 -16.18
C LEU A 36 5.64 -8.25 -15.76
N ARG A 37 6.53 -7.28 -15.52
CA ARG A 37 6.13 -5.89 -15.22
C ARG A 37 5.51 -5.24 -16.46
N GLY A 38 4.39 -4.53 -16.27
CA GLY A 38 3.70 -3.84 -17.37
C GLY A 38 2.84 -4.74 -18.28
N ARG A 39 2.88 -6.07 -18.10
CA ARG A 39 2.09 -7.04 -18.90
C ARG A 39 0.57 -6.79 -18.86
N TYR A 40 0.09 -6.13 -17.80
CA TYR A 40 -1.35 -5.85 -17.59
C TYR A 40 -1.75 -4.39 -17.84
N VAL A 41 -0.80 -3.53 -18.22
CA VAL A 41 -1.07 -2.09 -18.43
C VAL A 41 -0.53 -1.68 -19.79
N MET A 42 -1.38 -1.67 -20.82
CA MET A 42 -0.95 -1.15 -22.12
C MET A 42 -0.64 0.35 -22.03
N PRO A 43 0.35 0.85 -22.81
CA PRO A 43 0.55 2.27 -23.02
C PRO A 43 -0.76 2.97 -23.41
N GLY A 44 -1.01 4.14 -22.79
CA GLY A 44 -2.21 4.93 -23.07
C GLY A 44 -3.51 4.39 -22.50
N ARG A 45 -3.50 3.39 -21.59
CA ARG A 45 -4.71 2.93 -20.90
C ARG A 45 -4.89 3.48 -19.49
N ILE A 46 -3.89 4.09 -18.86
CA ILE A 46 -4.10 4.75 -17.56
C ILE A 46 -4.80 6.09 -17.82
N VAL A 47 -5.97 6.28 -17.23
CA VAL A 47 -6.73 7.55 -17.24
C VAL A 47 -6.29 8.42 -16.08
N SER A 48 -6.12 7.82 -14.90
CA SER A 48 -5.56 8.51 -13.74
C SER A 48 -4.82 7.56 -12.81
N PHE A 49 -3.91 8.15 -12.05
CA PHE A 49 -3.15 7.53 -10.99
C PHE A 49 -3.27 8.40 -9.73
N GLY A 50 -3.65 7.83 -8.61
CA GLY A 50 -3.78 8.51 -7.33
C GLY A 50 -3.05 7.78 -6.23
N ILE A 51 -2.45 8.53 -5.31
CA ILE A 51 -1.86 8.02 -4.09
C ILE A 51 -2.60 8.66 -2.92
N VAL A 52 -3.02 7.86 -1.96
CA VAL A 52 -3.48 8.32 -0.65
C VAL A 52 -2.66 7.61 0.41
N MET A 53 -2.06 8.36 1.31
CA MET A 53 -1.27 7.84 2.42
C MET A 53 -1.79 8.44 3.72
N THR A 54 -2.04 7.61 4.71
CA THR A 54 -2.47 8.07 6.05
C THR A 54 -1.59 7.42 7.10
N SER A 55 -1.01 8.23 7.99
CA SER A 55 -0.28 7.76 9.16
C SER A 55 -0.90 8.36 10.41
N THR A 56 -1.25 7.54 11.39
CA THR A 56 -1.80 7.97 12.68
C THR A 56 -1.13 7.26 13.84
N TRP A 57 -1.04 7.97 14.96
CA TRP A 57 -0.67 7.44 16.27
C TRP A 57 -1.72 7.86 17.28
N GLN A 58 -2.25 6.90 18.02
CA GLN A 58 -3.13 7.11 19.15
C GLN A 58 -2.43 6.66 20.44
N ASN A 59 -2.40 7.53 21.45
CA ASN A 59 -1.82 7.22 22.76
C ASN A 59 -2.83 6.53 23.69
N ALA A 60 -2.38 6.15 24.89
CA ALA A 60 -3.21 5.49 25.90
C ALA A 60 -4.39 6.34 26.38
N ASN A 61 -4.31 7.68 26.27
CA ASN A 61 -5.40 8.60 26.62
C ASN A 61 -6.44 8.75 25.49
N GLY A 62 -6.21 8.08 24.35
CA GLY A 62 -7.08 8.13 23.18
C GLY A 62 -6.85 9.35 22.29
N GLU A 63 -5.88 10.22 22.59
CA GLU A 63 -5.50 11.33 21.70
C GLU A 63 -4.88 10.78 20.42
N VAL A 64 -5.25 11.34 19.27
CA VAL A 64 -4.77 10.90 17.95
C VAL A 64 -4.03 12.04 17.27
N ILE A 65 -2.83 11.76 16.77
CA ILE A 65 -2.10 12.65 15.86
C ILE A 65 -1.83 11.91 14.56
N GLY A 66 -1.90 12.63 13.44
CA GLY A 66 -1.58 12.04 12.14
C GLY A 66 -1.77 12.98 10.98
N ALA A 67 -1.61 12.45 9.79
CA ALA A 67 -1.93 13.16 8.56
C ALA A 67 -2.43 12.20 7.49
N THR A 68 -3.22 12.74 6.58
CA THR A 68 -3.51 12.14 5.29
C THR A 68 -2.88 12.98 4.20
N SER A 69 -2.02 12.38 3.38
CA SER A 69 -1.45 12.96 2.17
C SER A 69 -2.08 12.33 0.94
N SER A 70 -2.49 13.15 -0.02
CA SER A 70 -3.07 12.69 -1.27
C SER A 70 -2.47 13.39 -2.48
N MET A 71 -2.35 12.67 -3.59
CA MET A 71 -1.94 13.19 -4.89
C MET A 71 -2.74 12.47 -5.97
N GLN A 72 -3.20 13.19 -6.98
CA GLN A 72 -3.85 12.62 -8.16
C GLN A 72 -3.21 13.18 -9.43
N ILE A 73 -2.87 12.28 -10.35
CA ILE A 73 -2.29 12.56 -11.65
C ILE A 73 -3.26 12.07 -12.72
N GLN A 74 -3.54 12.92 -13.68
CA GLN A 74 -4.34 12.64 -14.87
C GLN A 74 -3.72 13.35 -16.08
N GLN A 75 -4.25 13.14 -17.28
CA GLN A 75 -3.69 13.71 -18.51
C GLN A 75 -3.53 15.25 -18.46
N SER A 76 -4.44 15.95 -17.77
CA SER A 76 -4.38 17.41 -17.63
C SER A 76 -3.47 17.89 -16.47
N THR A 77 -2.84 16.99 -15.72
CA THR A 77 -1.98 17.36 -14.58
C THR A 77 -0.65 17.90 -15.11
N ILE A 78 -0.45 19.22 -14.95
CA ILE A 78 0.77 19.91 -15.36
C ILE A 78 1.90 19.69 -14.34
N LYS A 79 1.56 19.70 -13.05
CA LYS A 79 2.51 19.50 -11.95
C LYS A 79 1.91 18.57 -10.89
N PRO A 80 2.50 17.38 -10.66
CA PRO A 80 2.12 16.53 -9.54
C PRO A 80 2.37 17.26 -8.21
N GLN A 81 1.41 17.17 -7.30
CA GLN A 81 1.44 17.91 -6.04
C GLN A 81 0.72 17.09 -4.96
N PHE A 82 1.34 16.97 -3.79
CA PHE A 82 0.70 16.40 -2.61
C PHE A 82 -0.10 17.46 -1.86
N TYR A 83 -1.25 17.05 -1.34
CA TYR A 83 -2.08 17.82 -0.42
C TYR A 83 -2.21 17.06 0.89
N VAL A 84 -2.06 17.79 2.00
CA VAL A 84 -1.95 17.20 3.34
C VAL A 84 -3.05 17.75 4.23
N SER A 85 -3.84 16.86 4.81
CA SER A 85 -4.79 17.15 5.88
C SER A 85 -4.24 16.60 7.19
N MET A 86 -4.04 17.48 8.17
CA MET A 86 -3.59 17.10 9.51
C MET A 86 -4.75 16.50 10.32
N ILE A 87 -4.43 15.52 11.17
CA ILE A 87 -5.34 14.86 12.10
C ILE A 87 -4.84 15.20 13.50
N ASP A 88 -5.70 15.83 14.29
CA ASP A 88 -5.47 16.18 15.70
C ASP A 88 -6.79 15.96 16.45
N GLU A 89 -6.90 14.82 17.13
CA GLU A 89 -8.09 14.44 17.89
C GLU A 89 -7.77 14.39 19.39
N LYS A 90 -8.65 14.97 20.19
CA LYS A 90 -8.56 14.89 21.66
C LYS A 90 -9.10 13.56 22.15
N GLY A 91 -8.44 13.02 23.18
CA GLY A 91 -8.88 11.83 23.89
C GLY A 91 -10.13 12.05 24.75
N THR A 92 -10.56 11.00 25.46
CA THR A 92 -11.85 10.95 26.19
C THR A 92 -11.90 11.75 27.50
N GLY A 93 -11.01 12.74 27.69
CA GLY A 93 -11.06 13.69 28.81
C GLY A 93 -10.54 13.16 30.16
N THR A 94 -10.21 11.87 30.28
CA THR A 94 -9.53 11.30 31.44
C THR A 94 -8.03 11.25 31.17
N SER A 95 -7.32 12.36 31.36
CA SER A 95 -5.87 12.41 31.22
C SER A 95 -5.21 11.53 32.28
N GLN A 96 -4.86 10.29 31.92
CA GLN A 96 -3.98 9.48 32.76
C GLN A 96 -2.52 9.88 32.47
N PRO A 97 -1.66 9.94 33.50
CA PRO A 97 -0.23 10.12 33.27
C PRO A 97 0.28 8.99 32.37
N THR A 98 0.72 9.34 31.16
CA THR A 98 1.41 8.40 30.27
C THR A 98 2.78 8.13 30.85
N SER A 99 3.03 6.88 31.25
CA SER A 99 4.36 6.47 31.67
C SER A 99 5.35 6.61 30.51
N ASN A 100 6.64 6.74 30.82
CA ASN A 100 7.64 6.70 29.77
C ASN A 100 7.76 5.27 29.19
N GLY A 101 7.91 5.16 27.88
CA GLY A 101 8.25 3.89 27.24
C GLY A 101 9.66 3.47 27.64
N THR A 102 9.80 2.25 28.15
CA THR A 102 11.07 1.67 28.63
C THR A 102 11.45 0.39 27.90
N GLY A 103 10.59 -0.09 27.00
CA GLY A 103 10.83 -1.26 26.20
C GLY A 103 12.01 -1.07 25.26
N THR A 104 12.64 -2.18 24.90
CA THR A 104 13.71 -2.22 23.92
C THR A 104 13.28 -3.12 22.77
N VAL A 105 13.59 -2.71 21.55
CA VAL A 105 13.38 -3.53 20.35
C VAL A 105 14.71 -3.74 19.66
N THR A 106 14.93 -4.93 19.12
CA THR A 106 16.16 -5.30 18.39
C THR A 106 15.81 -5.80 16.98
N GLY A 107 16.78 -5.79 16.08
CA GLY A 107 16.58 -6.14 14.66
C GLY A 107 16.07 -4.98 13.80
N GLY A 108 15.93 -5.23 12.49
CA GLY A 108 15.48 -4.23 11.50
C GLY A 108 16.59 -3.37 10.89
N SER A 109 17.87 -3.67 11.18
CA SER A 109 19.00 -3.05 10.49
C SER A 109 18.93 -3.35 8.99
N GLY A 110 19.19 -2.36 8.13
CA GLY A 110 19.13 -2.50 6.68
C GLY A 110 17.73 -2.44 6.06
N LEU A 111 16.64 -2.56 6.83
CA LEU A 111 15.27 -2.45 6.30
C LEU A 111 14.89 -1.02 5.89
N ASN A 112 15.77 -0.04 6.15
CA ASN A 112 15.55 1.36 5.78
C ASN A 112 16.09 1.72 4.37
N THR A 113 16.82 0.82 3.73
CA THR A 113 17.53 1.05 2.45
C THR A 113 17.06 0.16 1.31
N THR A 114 15.93 -0.53 1.50
CA THR A 114 15.34 -1.44 0.53
C THR A 114 14.56 -0.68 -0.55
N GLU A 115 14.63 -1.19 -1.78
CA GLU A 115 13.73 -0.79 -2.88
C GLU A 115 12.44 -1.63 -2.84
N GLY A 116 11.37 -1.16 -3.47
CA GLY A 116 10.07 -1.85 -3.44
C GLY A 116 9.25 -1.54 -2.19
N VAL A 117 8.52 -2.52 -1.67
CA VAL A 117 7.62 -2.33 -0.51
C VAL A 117 8.26 -2.95 0.73
N THR A 118 8.48 -2.14 1.76
CA THR A 118 9.01 -2.60 3.06
C THR A 118 8.10 -2.17 4.19
N GLN A 119 7.66 -3.16 4.98
CA GLN A 119 6.74 -2.97 6.09
C GLN A 119 7.36 -3.56 7.35
N VAL A 120 7.53 -2.73 8.38
CA VAL A 120 8.19 -3.13 9.63
C VAL A 120 7.32 -2.70 10.80
N VAL A 121 7.08 -3.63 11.70
CA VAL A 121 6.52 -3.37 13.03
C VAL A 121 7.45 -4.01 14.04
N ARG A 122 7.99 -3.20 14.95
CA ARG A 122 8.73 -3.66 16.12
C ARG A 122 8.04 -3.10 17.35
N ALA A 123 7.75 -3.95 18.32
CA ALA A 123 7.03 -3.55 19.51
C ALA A 123 7.63 -4.18 20.76
N ALA A 124 7.68 -3.38 21.81
CA ALA A 124 7.84 -3.79 23.19
C ALA A 124 6.67 -3.22 24.00
N GLY A 125 6.41 -3.76 25.19
CA GLY A 125 5.27 -3.37 26.02
C GLY A 125 3.94 -3.97 25.58
N ASP A 126 2.93 -3.81 26.43
CA ASP A 126 1.64 -4.50 26.30
C ASP A 126 0.57 -3.65 25.59
N PHE A 127 -0.48 -4.30 25.11
CA PHE A 127 -1.69 -3.67 24.54
C PHE A 127 -1.43 -2.74 23.35
N ASN A 128 -0.32 -2.94 22.67
CA ASN A 128 0.02 -2.24 21.44
C ASN A 128 -0.72 -2.82 20.24
N THR A 129 -1.11 -1.97 19.30
CA THR A 129 -1.69 -2.34 18.02
C THR A 129 -1.01 -1.54 16.91
N ALA A 130 -0.43 -2.20 15.90
CA ALA A 130 0.20 -1.50 14.79
C ALA A 130 -0.14 -2.17 13.46
N HIS A 131 -0.58 -1.37 12.50
CA HIS A 131 -0.93 -1.83 11.16
C HIS A 131 -0.11 -1.08 10.11
N ASN A 132 0.48 -1.83 9.20
CA ASN A 132 1.03 -1.33 7.95
C ASN A 132 0.23 -1.98 6.83
N ASN A 133 -0.51 -1.19 6.05
CA ASN A 133 -1.35 -1.69 4.99
C ASN A 133 -1.06 -0.99 3.66
N VAL A 134 -1.08 -1.77 2.58
CA VAL A 134 -0.93 -1.29 1.20
C VAL A 134 -2.07 -1.87 0.39
N ALA A 135 -2.84 -0.99 -0.24
CA ALA A 135 -3.90 -1.37 -1.17
C ALA A 135 -3.56 -0.87 -2.58
N ILE A 136 -3.82 -1.70 -3.58
CA ILE A 136 -3.78 -1.31 -4.99
C ILE A 136 -5.18 -1.49 -5.54
N ASN A 137 -5.87 -0.38 -5.77
CA ASN A 137 -7.21 -0.36 -6.30
C ASN A 137 -7.14 -0.06 -7.79
N VAL A 138 -7.58 -1.00 -8.61
CA VAL A 138 -7.62 -0.84 -10.06
C VAL A 138 -9.07 -0.88 -10.51
N THR A 139 -9.55 0.21 -11.09
CA THR A 139 -10.91 0.33 -11.62
C THR A 139 -10.87 0.62 -13.13
N LYS A 140 -12.00 0.41 -13.80
CA LYS A 140 -12.18 0.78 -15.20
C LYS A 140 -13.09 2.00 -15.30
N GLY A 141 -12.73 2.92 -16.18
CA GLY A 141 -13.49 4.13 -16.44
C GLY A 141 -12.81 5.03 -17.45
N ASN A 142 -13.58 5.90 -18.10
CA ASN A 142 -13.07 6.80 -19.13
C ASN A 142 -12.70 8.19 -18.58
N GLN A 143 -12.92 8.43 -17.30
CA GLN A 143 -12.64 9.70 -16.63
C GLN A 143 -11.93 9.45 -15.30
N ALA A 144 -11.08 10.40 -14.92
CA ALA A 144 -10.46 10.40 -13.60
C ALA A 144 -11.55 10.64 -12.53
N PRO A 145 -11.40 10.10 -11.31
CA PRO A 145 -12.31 10.42 -10.22
C PRO A 145 -12.30 11.93 -9.97
N THR A 146 -13.48 12.53 -9.88
CA THR A 146 -13.62 13.93 -9.50
C THR A 146 -13.38 14.06 -8.00
N SER A 147 -12.12 14.20 -7.59
CA SER A 147 -11.76 14.54 -6.22
C SER A 147 -11.17 15.95 -6.19
N SER A 148 -11.71 16.82 -5.34
CA SER A 148 -11.03 18.06 -5.01
C SER A 148 -9.90 17.74 -4.04
N PRO A 149 -8.69 18.27 -4.25
CA PRO A 149 -7.61 18.08 -3.29
C PRO A 149 -8.02 18.66 -1.93
N GLN A 150 -7.94 17.84 -0.89
CA GLN A 150 -8.22 18.25 0.48
C GLN A 150 -6.91 18.53 1.23
N GLY A 151 -6.92 19.60 2.02
CA GLY A 151 -5.80 20.00 2.85
C GLY A 151 -4.85 20.99 2.18
N GLN A 152 -3.70 21.20 2.82
CA GLN A 152 -2.69 22.18 2.40
C GLN A 152 -1.76 21.57 1.34
N ALA A 153 -1.49 22.32 0.28
CA ALA A 153 -0.50 21.92 -0.71
C ALA A 153 0.91 21.84 -0.08
N LEU A 154 1.58 20.70 -0.24
CA LEU A 154 2.93 20.45 0.27
C LEU A 154 3.96 20.67 -0.85
N ALA A 155 4.57 21.86 -0.88
CA ALA A 155 5.56 22.19 -1.90
C ALA A 155 6.82 21.30 -1.77
N ASP A 156 7.53 21.10 -2.88
CA ASP A 156 8.81 20.37 -2.84
C ASP A 156 9.81 21.09 -1.92
N GLY A 157 10.52 20.32 -1.10
CA GLY A 157 11.41 20.82 -0.06
C GLY A 157 10.73 21.49 1.15
N SER A 158 9.39 21.51 1.20
CA SER A 158 8.64 22.02 2.36
C SER A 158 8.23 20.93 3.34
N SER A 159 7.93 21.35 4.57
CA SER A 159 7.38 20.49 5.60
C SER A 159 6.18 21.12 6.31
N LEU A 160 5.24 20.29 6.74
CA LEU A 160 4.13 20.63 7.63
C LEU A 160 4.32 19.89 8.95
N THR A 161 4.19 20.62 10.05
CA THR A 161 4.38 20.08 11.40
C THR A 161 3.14 20.24 12.24
N GLY A 162 2.89 19.29 13.13
CA GLY A 162 1.82 19.36 14.13
C GLY A 162 2.26 18.69 15.43
N SER A 163 1.58 19.01 16.53
CA SER A 163 1.87 18.39 17.83
C SER A 163 0.64 18.41 18.72
N ASN A 164 0.43 17.34 19.48
CA ASN A 164 -0.58 17.26 20.52
C ASN A 164 -0.12 16.32 21.65
N GLY A 165 -1.03 15.89 22.54
CA GLY A 165 -0.67 15.01 23.66
C GLY A 165 -0.22 13.60 23.24
N ALA A 166 -0.51 13.15 22.02
CA ALA A 166 0.00 11.89 21.47
C ALA A 166 1.45 11.98 20.99
N GLY A 167 1.87 13.11 20.43
CA GLY A 167 3.22 13.26 19.88
C GLY A 167 3.44 14.50 19.02
N SER A 168 4.53 14.45 18.25
CA SER A 168 4.87 15.42 17.20
C SER A 168 4.86 14.74 15.83
N LEU A 169 4.32 15.43 14.85
CA LEU A 169 4.16 14.99 13.47
C LEU A 169 4.94 15.93 12.53
N ASN A 170 5.60 15.34 11.54
CA ASN A 170 6.21 16.03 10.42
C ASN A 170 5.81 15.35 9.10
N VAL A 171 5.36 16.14 8.13
CA VAL A 171 5.06 15.70 6.76
C VAL A 171 5.91 16.51 5.80
N SER A 172 6.80 15.88 5.05
CA SER A 172 7.75 16.54 4.16
C SER A 172 7.72 15.96 2.76
N ALA A 173 7.86 16.81 1.75
CA ALA A 173 8.07 16.39 0.37
C ALA A 173 9.54 16.50 -0.04
N SER A 174 10.02 15.52 -0.79
CA SER A 174 11.36 15.54 -1.39
C SER A 174 11.30 14.96 -2.79
N GLY A 175 11.53 15.81 -3.79
CA GLY A 175 11.40 15.46 -5.20
C GLY A 175 9.98 14.96 -5.51
N THR A 176 9.87 13.71 -5.96
CA THR A 176 8.57 13.07 -6.28
C THR A 176 7.95 12.30 -5.12
N GLY A 177 8.54 12.36 -3.93
CA GLY A 177 8.14 11.58 -2.77
C GLY A 177 7.53 12.40 -1.64
N VAL A 178 6.79 11.72 -0.76
CA VAL A 178 6.31 12.27 0.50
C VAL A 178 6.70 11.35 1.65
N GLN A 179 7.08 11.94 2.78
CA GLN A 179 7.35 11.25 4.04
C GLN A 179 6.47 11.85 5.13
N MET A 180 5.83 10.99 5.91
CA MET A 180 5.15 11.31 7.15
C MET A 180 5.92 10.65 8.30
N SER A 181 6.12 11.37 9.39
CA SER A 181 6.86 10.87 10.56
C SER A 181 6.19 11.37 11.82
N ILE A 182 5.90 10.46 12.75
CA ILE A 182 5.33 10.76 14.06
C ILE A 182 6.30 10.25 15.11
N VAL A 183 6.68 11.13 16.05
CA VAL A 183 7.41 10.77 17.26
C VAL A 183 6.44 10.91 18.42
N ALA A 184 6.13 9.80 19.07
CA ALA A 184 5.20 9.80 20.19
C ALA A 184 5.85 10.41 21.43
N ASN A 185 5.03 11.08 22.25
CA ASN A 185 5.49 11.64 23.51
C ASN A 185 5.96 10.55 24.48
N ASN A 186 6.66 10.95 25.55
CA ASN A 186 7.06 10.06 26.64
C ASN A 186 7.87 8.84 26.17
N ASN A 187 8.67 8.96 25.11
CA ASN A 187 9.43 7.85 24.54
C ASN A 187 8.56 6.61 24.22
N GLN A 188 7.29 6.81 23.84
CA GLN A 188 6.38 5.70 23.52
C GLN A 188 6.73 5.02 22.20
N GLY A 189 7.47 5.72 21.32
CA GLY A 189 8.02 5.18 20.08
C GLY A 189 7.91 6.17 18.92
N ASN A 190 7.98 5.64 17.70
CA ASN A 190 7.84 6.42 16.48
C ASN A 190 7.24 5.60 15.34
N THR A 191 6.65 6.29 14.37
CA THR A 191 6.29 5.71 13.08
C THR A 191 6.76 6.64 11.98
N PHE A 192 7.18 6.08 10.85
CA PHE A 192 7.31 6.84 9.64
C PHE A 192 6.84 6.04 8.43
N GLN A 193 6.31 6.76 7.47
CA GLN A 193 5.80 6.23 6.22
C GLN A 193 6.29 7.10 5.09
N ARG A 194 6.92 6.52 4.07
CA ARG A 194 7.42 7.26 2.90
C ARG A 194 7.08 6.56 1.60
N ILE A 195 6.77 7.33 0.58
CA ILE A 195 6.79 6.88 -0.81
C ILE A 195 7.81 7.73 -1.57
N GLY A 196 8.68 7.10 -2.35
CA GLY A 196 9.81 7.75 -3.02
C GLY A 196 11.05 6.87 -3.00
N GLN A 197 12.14 7.31 -3.63
CA GLN A 197 13.42 6.58 -3.65
C GLN A 197 13.26 5.12 -4.13
N GLY A 198 12.41 4.87 -5.12
CA GLY A 198 12.20 3.52 -5.68
C GLY A 198 11.28 2.60 -4.87
N GLY A 199 10.60 3.11 -3.83
CA GLY A 199 9.76 2.25 -3.01
C GLY A 199 8.71 2.94 -2.11
N LEU A 200 8.05 2.10 -1.33
CA LEU A 200 7.17 2.45 -0.22
C LEU A 200 7.75 1.83 1.05
N MET A 201 7.96 2.65 2.08
CA MET A 201 8.31 2.16 3.40
C MET A 201 7.25 2.55 4.42
N GLN A 202 6.90 1.60 5.30
CA GLN A 202 6.07 1.81 6.48
C GLN A 202 6.80 1.17 7.67
N ASN A 203 7.28 1.97 8.61
CA ASN A 203 8.03 1.48 9.77
C ASN A 203 7.43 2.04 11.06
N THR A 204 7.08 1.14 11.97
CA THR A 204 6.56 1.46 13.30
C THR A 204 7.45 0.82 14.35
N THR A 205 7.84 1.61 15.35
CA THR A 205 8.57 1.17 16.54
C THR A 205 7.81 1.61 17.78
N LEU A 206 7.39 0.65 18.61
CA LEU A 206 6.69 0.88 19.87
C LEU A 206 7.60 0.46 21.03
N LEU A 207 7.76 1.35 22.01
CA LEU A 207 8.61 1.15 23.18
C LEU A 207 7.82 1.15 24.49
N GLY A 208 6.62 1.72 24.53
CA GLY A 208 5.72 1.67 25.68
C GLY A 208 4.47 0.83 25.41
N ALA A 209 3.39 1.10 26.13
CA ALA A 209 2.18 0.29 26.12
C ALA A 209 0.95 1.07 25.62
N SER A 210 -0.09 0.35 25.20
CA SER A 210 -1.39 0.91 24.81
C SER A 210 -1.33 1.93 23.67
N ASN A 211 -0.37 1.77 22.75
CA ASN A 211 -0.29 2.60 21.54
C ASN A 211 -1.04 1.94 20.38
N ARG A 212 -1.75 2.75 19.60
CA ARG A 212 -2.37 2.30 18.35
C ARG A 212 -1.83 3.09 17.16
N VAL A 213 -1.18 2.39 16.24
CA VAL A 213 -0.56 2.98 15.04
C VAL A 213 -1.19 2.41 13.79
N SER A 214 -1.46 3.27 12.81
CA SER A 214 -1.95 2.87 11.50
C SER A 214 -1.22 3.62 10.41
N ASN A 215 -0.56 2.88 9.53
CA ASN A 215 0.04 3.37 8.30
C ASN A 215 -0.68 2.72 7.12
N LEU A 216 -1.40 3.50 6.34
CA LEU A 216 -2.15 3.06 5.17
C LEU A 216 -1.59 3.72 3.92
N THR A 217 -1.33 2.94 2.87
CA THR A 217 -1.06 3.45 1.52
C THR A 217 -2.09 2.85 0.57
N SER A 218 -2.70 3.70 -0.26
CA SER A 218 -3.64 3.30 -1.29
C SER A 218 -3.16 3.86 -2.62
N LEU A 219 -2.83 2.96 -3.55
CA LEU A 219 -2.55 3.27 -4.94
C LEU A 219 -3.83 3.06 -5.74
N ASN A 220 -4.33 4.11 -6.38
CA ASN A 220 -5.59 4.09 -7.11
C ASN A 220 -5.31 4.29 -8.59
N VAL A 221 -5.69 3.34 -9.43
CA VAL A 221 -5.46 3.38 -10.86
C VAL A 221 -6.80 3.27 -11.56
N VAL A 222 -7.14 4.28 -12.37
CA VAL A 222 -8.26 4.17 -13.31
C VAL A 222 -7.71 3.81 -14.67
N MET A 223 -8.12 2.66 -15.18
CA MET A 223 -7.81 2.22 -16.53
C MET A 223 -8.97 2.54 -17.46
N ARG A 224 -8.66 2.98 -18.67
CA ARG A 224 -9.63 3.27 -19.72
C ARG A 224 -10.48 2.05 -20.00
N ASP A 225 -11.78 2.25 -20.03
CA ASP A 225 -12.68 1.20 -20.46
C ASP A 225 -12.50 0.99 -21.96
N SER A 226 -12.11 -0.22 -22.36
CA SER A 226 -11.83 -0.51 -23.76
C SER A 226 -12.99 -1.29 -24.33
N ALA A 227 -13.77 -0.69 -25.23
CA ALA A 227 -14.64 -1.46 -26.12
C ALA A 227 -13.76 -2.49 -26.87
N ARG A 228 -14.22 -3.74 -26.98
CA ARG A 228 -13.50 -4.84 -27.65
C ARG A 228 -13.02 -4.39 -29.03
N THR A 229 -11.76 -4.04 -29.14
CA THR A 229 -11.10 -3.68 -30.39
C THR A 229 -9.80 -4.46 -30.51
N ALA A 230 -9.40 -4.75 -31.75
CA ALA A 230 -8.39 -5.74 -32.18
C ALA A 230 -7.10 -5.85 -31.34
N GLY A 231 -6.69 -4.80 -30.62
CA GLY A 231 -5.57 -4.85 -29.67
C GLY A 231 -5.75 -5.81 -28.48
N THR A 232 -6.98 -6.17 -28.09
CA THR A 232 -7.20 -7.14 -27.00
C THR A 232 -6.85 -8.58 -27.38
N MET A 233 -6.90 -8.93 -28.67
CA MET A 233 -6.51 -10.28 -29.13
C MET A 233 -5.00 -10.48 -29.02
N ASN A 234 -4.18 -9.48 -29.33
CA ASN A 234 -2.73 -9.55 -29.14
C ASN A 234 -2.34 -9.73 -27.67
N VAL A 235 -3.06 -9.11 -26.73
CA VAL A 235 -2.79 -9.30 -25.29
C VAL A 235 -3.11 -10.70 -24.84
N ASN A 236 -4.24 -11.27 -25.25
CA ASN A 236 -4.55 -12.65 -24.92
C ASN A 236 -3.53 -13.61 -25.55
N LEU A 237 -3.02 -13.29 -26.74
CA LEU A 237 -1.96 -14.06 -27.40
C LEU A 237 -0.61 -13.93 -26.68
N ASP A 238 -0.26 -12.75 -26.19
CA ASP A 238 0.92 -12.52 -25.34
C ASP A 238 0.76 -13.14 -23.95
N GLN A 239 -0.47 -13.30 -23.45
CA GLN A 239 -0.76 -14.09 -22.25
C GLN A 239 -0.47 -15.58 -22.48
N LEU A 240 -0.86 -16.11 -23.63
CA LEU A 240 -0.60 -17.50 -24.04
C LEU A 240 0.89 -17.81 -24.28
N LYS A 241 1.72 -16.82 -24.62
CA LYS A 241 3.19 -17.03 -24.76
C LYS A 241 3.85 -17.54 -23.49
N GLY A 242 3.37 -17.15 -22.31
CA GLY A 242 3.86 -17.64 -21.02
C GLY A 242 3.28 -19.01 -20.60
N LEU A 243 2.24 -19.48 -21.30
CA LEU A 243 1.64 -20.81 -21.13
C LEU A 243 2.19 -21.82 -22.14
N ARG A 244 3.03 -21.39 -23.11
CA ARG A 244 3.86 -22.35 -23.84
C ARG A 244 4.75 -23.02 -22.82
N ASN A 245 4.52 -24.32 -22.63
CA ASN A 245 5.41 -25.20 -21.90
C ASN A 245 6.83 -24.89 -22.39
N LEU A 246 7.62 -24.19 -21.57
CA LEU A 246 9.06 -24.14 -21.73
C LEU A 246 9.47 -25.58 -21.46
N GLY A 247 9.62 -26.35 -22.54
CA GLY A 247 9.92 -27.77 -22.46
C GLY A 247 11.07 -28.01 -21.49
N TYR A 248 10.88 -28.97 -20.60
CA TYR A 248 11.95 -29.60 -19.83
C TYR A 248 13.03 -30.15 -20.76
#